data_AF-A0A662GFG0-F1
#
_entry.id   AF-A0A662GFG0-F1
#
_cell.length_a   1.000
_cell.length_b   1.000
_cell.length_c   1.000
_cell.angle_alpha   90.00
_cell.angle_beta   90.00
_cell.angle_gamma   90.00
#
_symmetry.space_group_name_H-M   'P 1'
#
loop_
_entity.id
_entity.type
_entity.pdbx_description
1 polymer ?
#
loop_
_entity_poly.entity_id
_entity_poly.type
_entity_poly.pdbx_seq_one_letter_code
_entity_poly.pdbx_strand_id
1 'polypeptide(L)' 'MEVWDKVFERGEFSLLEPQPEVVELIPILKKRKAMRILELGCGAGRNLILLAREGFHVYGVDISRIALK' A
#
# COMPACT_ATOMS: atom_id res chain seq x y z
N MET A 1 -13.17 12.78 -7.60
CA MET A 1 -11.98 12.72 -6.72
C MET A 1 -12.36 12.83 -5.25
N GLU A 2 -13.33 13.68 -4.86
CA GLU A 2 -13.82 13.76 -3.47
C GLU A 2 -14.40 12.46 -2.87
N VAL A 3 -14.83 11.50 -3.69
CA VAL A 3 -15.48 10.28 -3.18
C VAL A 3 -14.53 9.48 -2.29
N TRP A 4 -13.28 9.32 -2.69
CA TRP A 4 -12.30 8.57 -1.91
C TRP A 4 -11.81 9.34 -0.68
N ASP A 5 -11.73 10.67 -0.74
CA ASP A 5 -11.49 11.49 0.45
C ASP A 5 -12.60 11.25 1.50
N LYS A 6 -13.87 11.30 1.10
CA LYS A 6 -15.03 11.05 1.99
C LYS A 6 -15.06 9.64 2.58
N VAL A 7 -14.61 8.64 1.82
CA VAL A 7 -14.47 7.26 2.31
C VAL A 7 -13.42 7.18 3.42
N PHE A 8 -12.26 7.80 3.23
CA PHE A 8 -11.20 7.84 4.24
C PHE A 8 -11.57 8.70 5.46
N GLU A 9 -12.29 9.81 5.28
CA GLU A 9 -12.84 10.61 6.38
C GLU A 9 -13.81 9.82 7.27
N ARG A 10 -14.52 8.84 6.69
CA ARG A 10 -15.38 7.90 7.43
C ARG A 10 -14.61 6.78 8.15
N GLY A 11 -13.29 6.72 7.99
CA GLY A 11 -12.43 5.70 8.58
C GLY A 11 -12.49 4.34 7.87
N GLU A 12 -13.11 4.27 6.69
CA GLU A 12 -13.15 3.07 5.88
C GLU A 12 -11.75 2.81 5.26
N PHE A 13 -11.40 1.54 5.07
CA PHE A 13 -10.08 1.12 4.56
C PHE A 13 -8.85 1.51 5.43
N SER A 14 -9.07 1.95 6.67
CA SER A 14 -8.02 2.29 7.65
C SER A 14 -7.43 1.09 8.41
N LEU A 15 -7.60 -0.13 7.88
CA LEU A 15 -7.01 -1.32 8.49
C LEU A 15 -5.48 -1.27 8.41
N LEU A 16 -4.83 -1.56 9.54
CA LEU A 16 -3.37 -1.57 9.63
C LEU A 16 -2.75 -2.86 9.06
N GLU A 17 -3.49 -3.96 9.12
CA GLU A 17 -2.98 -5.25 8.66
C GLU A 17 -2.85 -5.28 7.14
N PRO A 18 -1.69 -5.73 6.60
CA PRO A 18 -1.50 -5.86 5.18
C PRO A 18 -2.44 -6.93 4.61
N GLN A 19 -2.71 -6.80 3.32
CA GLN A 19 -3.54 -7.78 2.62
C GLN A 19 -2.80 -9.12 2.50
N PRO A 20 -3.42 -10.28 2.86
CA PRO A 20 -2.73 -11.58 2.87
C PRO A 20 -2.05 -11.93 1.54
N GLU A 21 -2.68 -11.61 0.42
CA GLU A 21 -2.15 -11.85 -0.92
C GLU A 21 -0.85 -11.07 -1.19
N VAL A 22 -0.66 -9.92 -0.55
CA VAL A 22 0.60 -9.16 -0.62
C VAL A 22 1.68 -9.85 0.19
N VAL A 23 1.34 -10.42 1.34
CA VAL A 23 2.28 -11.20 2.16
C VAL A 23 2.79 -12.41 1.38
N GLU A 24 1.89 -13.14 0.74
CA GLU A 24 2.22 -14.31 -0.09
C GLU A 24 3.07 -13.96 -1.32
N LEU A 25 2.99 -12.73 -1.82
CA LEU A 25 3.74 -12.28 -2.99
C LEU A 25 5.21 -11.97 -2.68
N ILE A 26 5.57 -11.63 -1.43
CA ILE A 26 6.93 -11.28 -1.01
C ILE A 26 8.00 -12.30 -1.45
N PRO A 27 7.88 -13.62 -1.16
CA PRO A 27 8.90 -14.59 -1.56
C PRO A 27 9.08 -14.66 -3.08
N ILE A 28 8.01 -14.47 -3.85
CA ILE A 28 8.06 -14.44 -5.32
C ILE A 28 8.84 -13.21 -5.79
N LEU A 29 8.56 -12.04 -5.21
CA LEU A 29 9.27 -10.79 -5.52
C LEU A 29 10.76 -10.88 -5.19
N LYS A 30 11.10 -11.43 -4.01
CA LYS A 30 12.49 -11.66 -3.60
C LYS A 30 13.20 -12.63 -4.53
N LYS A 31 12.57 -13.75 -4.90
CA LYS A 31 13.12 -14.71 -5.87
C LYS A 31 13.40 -14.07 -7.23
N ARG A 32 12.54 -13.13 -7.66
CA ARG A 32 12.71 -12.36 -8.90
C ARG A 32 13.70 -11.20 -8.76
N LYS A 33 14.31 -11.00 -7.59
CA LYS A 33 15.22 -9.89 -7.28
C LYS A 33 14.58 -8.53 -7.60
N ALA A 34 13.28 -8.40 -7.34
CA ALA A 34 12.60 -7.12 -7.47
C ALA A 34 13.20 -6.13 -6.46
N MET A 35 13.50 -4.91 -6.92
CA MET A 35 14.11 -3.87 -6.09
C MET A 35 13.16 -2.70 -5.82
N ARG A 36 12.30 -2.37 -6.79
CA ARG A 36 11.38 -1.23 -6.74
C ARG A 36 9.94 -1.71 -6.93
N ILE A 37 9.03 -1.21 -6.12
CA ILE A 37 7.60 -1.52 -6.18
C ILE A 37 6.79 -0.23 -6.28
N LEU A 38 5.80 -0.20 -7.15
CA LEU A 38 4.79 0.86 -7.23
C LEU A 38 3.43 0.25 -6.87
N GLU A 39 2.78 0.80 -5.85
CA GLU A 39 1.40 0.45 -5.49
C GLU A 39 0.44 1.57 -5.95
N LEU A 40 -0.57 1.18 -6.73
CA LEU A 40 -1.61 2.07 -7.24
C LEU A 40 -2.83 1.98 -6.33
N GLY A 41 -3.34 3.13 -5.89
CA GLY A 41 -4.38 3.17 -4.87
C GLY A 41 -3.86 2.67 -3.52
N CYS A 42 -2.69 3.18 -3.10
CA CYS A 42 -2.02 2.67 -1.90
C CYS A 42 -2.76 2.97 -0.59
N GLY A 43 -3.77 3.85 -0.62
CA GLY A 43 -4.50 4.30 0.55
C GLY A 43 -3.55 4.82 1.63
N ALA A 44 -3.82 4.44 2.88
CA ALA A 44 -2.97 4.73 4.04
C ALA A 44 -1.66 3.91 4.09
N GLY A 45 -1.37 3.10 3.07
CA GLY A 45 -0.05 2.47 2.90
C GLY A 45 0.20 1.18 3.69
N ARG A 46 -0.84 0.47 4.15
CA ARG A 46 -0.69 -0.78 4.92
C ARG A 46 0.25 -1.80 4.26
N ASN A 47 0.13 -1.95 2.93
CA ASN A 47 0.96 -2.86 2.15
C ASN A 47 2.36 -2.26 1.88
N LEU A 48 2.45 -0.96 1.56
CA LEU A 48 3.72 -0.25 1.39
C LEU A 48 4.63 -0.40 2.61
N ILE A 49 4.08 -0.26 3.82
CA ILE A 49 4.85 -0.37 5.07
C ILE A 49 5.44 -1.79 5.20
N LEU A 50 4.65 -2.83 4.95
CA LEU A 50 5.13 -4.21 4.92
C LEU A 50 6.25 -4.37 3.88
N LEU A 51 6.00 -3.96 2.63
CA LEU A 51 6.96 -4.11 1.53
C LEU A 51 8.27 -3.34 1.80
N ALA A 52 8.20 -2.14 2.38
CA ALA A 52 9.38 -1.39 2.78
C ALA A 52 10.19 -2.14 3.86
N ARG A 53 9.52 -2.70 4.87
CA ARG A 53 10.18 -3.51 5.92
C ARG A 53 10.85 -4.76 5.37
N GLU A 54 10.32 -5.33 4.28
CA GLU A 54 10.90 -6.47 3.58
C GLU A 54 12.10 -6.12 2.69
N GLY A 55 12.48 -4.83 2.62
CA GLY A 55 13.67 -4.34 1.94
C GLY A 55 13.45 -3.82 0.52
N PHE A 56 12.19 -3.66 0.09
CA PHE A 56 11.90 -3.09 -1.22
C PHE A 56 11.93 -1.55 -1.18
N HIS A 57 12.36 -0.93 -2.27
CA HIS A 57 12.17 0.51 -2.48
C HIS A 57 10.76 0.75 -3.01
N VAL A 58 9.87 1.25 -2.16
CA VAL A 58 8.44 1.35 -2.45
C VAL A 58 8.03 2.76 -2.85
N TYR A 59 7.05 2.85 -3.73
CA TYR A 59 6.37 4.07 -4.14
C TYR A 59 4.86 3.82 -4.07
N GLY A 60 4.13 4.76 -3.51
CA GLY A 60 2.67 4.75 -3.44
C GLY A 60 2.08 5.91 -4.22
N VAL A 61 0.98 5.66 -4.93
CA VAL A 61 0.15 6.73 -5.49
C VAL A 61 -1.28 6.47 -5.08
N ASP A 62 -1.93 7.48 -4.54
CA ASP A 62 -3.36 7.49 -4.30
C ASP A 62 -3.97 8.82 -4.75
N ILE A 63 -5.24 8.79 -5.13
CA ILE A 63 -5.99 9.96 -5.55
C ILE A 63 -6.58 10.72 -4.35
N SER A 64 -6.76 10.02 -3.23
CA SER A 64 -7.24 10.57 -1.96
C SER A 64 -6.12 11.32 -1.26
N ARG A 65 -6.31 12.63 -1.08
CA ARG A 65 -5.36 13.44 -0.28
C ARG A 65 -5.47 13.11 1.19
N ILE A 66 -6.63 12.65 1.65
CA ILE A 66 -6.83 12.23 3.05
C ILE A 66 -6.07 10.94 3.34
N ALA A 67 -6.04 10.00 2.38
CA ALA A 67 -5.31 8.75 2.55
C ALA A 67 -3.78 8.92 2.64
N LEU A 68 -3.23 9.97 2.02
CA LEU A 68 -1.79 10.25 1.96
C LEU A 68 -1.29 11.21 3.07
N LYS A 69 -2.15 11.63 3.99
CA LYS A 69 -1.82 12.54 5.11
C LYS A 69 -1.56 11.77 6.40
#